data_AF-A0A2D6P6Z7-F1
#
_entry.id   AF-A0A2D6P6Z7-F1
#
_cell.length_a   1.000
_cell.length_b   1.000
_cell.length_c   1.000
_cell.angle_alpha   90.00
_cell.angle_beta   90.00
_cell.angle_gamma   90.00
#
_symmetry.space_group_name_H-M   'P 1'
#
loop_
_entity.id
_entity.type
_entity.pdbx_description
1 polymer ?
#
loop_
_entity_poly.entity_id
_entity_poly.type
_entity_poly.pdbx_seq_one_letter_code
_entity_poly.pdbx_strand_id
1 'polypeptide(L)'
;DSSNSGHPIAFYLDAAKSTGYSTGVTNSGISAGSSGSYVEITVSDDTPTVLHYQCTAHGYMGNSVQVNSSVSTKLATARTIGLSGDLSGSATFDGSANATISASIQANSVDLGTDTVGDYVASISGTANEVEVTNGSGEGSTPQVGLPDDVTVSNSLKVGTGITAQGGIITATTFVGNGDFVDIDVDGHTDLDNVSVAGVTTFSERIVGAATTNVIPFLYSNISDLPSASTYHGAFAHVHATGKGYYAHANNWIELVNKETSGVTGTGVENYNVGVVTATTFDGDINLDNNNITGSGSVNITGIITAAALNVGTGGTVISASAETGTFAIGSATTSITATLNGGAIPSIGLVIALGG
;
A
#
# COMPACT_ATOMS: atom_id res chain seq x y z
N ASP A 1 91.53 -58.78 -70.65
CA ASP A 1 90.78 -58.58 -71.90
C ASP A 1 91.53 -57.54 -72.73
N SER A 2 92.03 -57.93 -73.91
CA SER A 2 92.80 -57.05 -74.79
C SER A 2 91.93 -56.11 -75.64
N SER A 3 90.60 -56.12 -75.46
CA SER A 3 89.63 -55.32 -76.23
C SER A 3 89.83 -53.80 -76.15
N ASN A 4 90.45 -53.29 -75.08
CA ASN A 4 90.74 -51.86 -74.86
C ASN A 4 92.11 -51.43 -75.43
N SER A 5 93.00 -52.38 -75.76
CA SER A 5 94.39 -52.07 -76.14
C SER A 5 94.45 -51.23 -77.42
N GLY A 6 94.93 -49.99 -77.33
CA GLY A 6 94.99 -49.02 -78.44
C GLY A 6 93.80 -48.06 -78.55
N HIS A 7 92.85 -48.10 -77.60
CA HIS A 7 91.62 -47.29 -77.66
C HIS A 7 91.34 -46.51 -76.35
N PRO A 8 92.07 -45.42 -76.05
CA PRO A 8 91.85 -44.64 -74.82
C PRO A 8 90.50 -43.93 -74.86
N ILE A 9 89.58 -44.19 -73.94
CA ILE A 9 88.30 -43.47 -73.85
C ILE A 9 88.45 -42.23 -72.95
N ALA A 10 87.85 -41.11 -73.33
CA ALA A 10 87.71 -39.90 -72.50
C ALA A 10 86.31 -39.30 -72.66
N PHE A 11 85.90 -38.44 -71.72
CA PHE A 11 84.64 -37.73 -71.77
C PHE A 11 84.81 -36.32 -72.36
N TYR A 12 83.82 -35.87 -73.12
CA TYR A 12 83.79 -34.60 -73.82
C TYR A 12 82.41 -33.94 -73.72
N LEU A 13 82.39 -32.61 -73.79
CA LEU A 13 81.16 -31.83 -73.84
C LEU A 13 80.48 -31.84 -75.22
N ASP A 14 81.21 -32.26 -76.25
CA ASP A 14 80.75 -32.25 -77.63
C ASP A 14 81.25 -33.46 -78.44
N ALA A 15 80.52 -33.80 -79.51
CA ALA A 15 80.86 -34.91 -80.39
C ALA A 15 82.17 -34.71 -81.17
N ALA A 16 82.58 -33.46 -81.44
CA ALA A 16 83.80 -33.15 -82.19
C ALA A 16 85.08 -33.26 -81.35
N LYS A 17 84.97 -33.61 -80.06
CA LYS A 17 86.08 -33.70 -79.09
C LYS A 17 86.79 -32.37 -78.88
N SER A 18 86.08 -31.25 -79.06
CA SER A 18 86.68 -29.92 -78.95
C SER A 18 86.98 -29.56 -77.49
N THR A 19 86.15 -30.03 -76.54
CA THR A 19 86.29 -29.72 -75.11
C THR A 19 86.19 -30.99 -74.26
N GLY A 20 87.29 -31.34 -73.59
CA GLY A 20 87.32 -32.47 -72.65
C GLY A 20 86.57 -32.18 -71.34
N TYR A 21 86.00 -33.22 -70.73
CA TYR A 21 85.35 -33.16 -69.43
C TYR A 21 86.08 -34.09 -68.45
N SER A 22 86.52 -33.55 -67.31
CA SER A 22 87.31 -34.28 -66.32
C SER A 22 86.74 -34.25 -64.90
N THR A 23 85.72 -33.42 -64.63
CA THR A 23 85.08 -33.35 -63.31
C THR A 23 84.41 -34.68 -62.98
N GLY A 24 84.73 -35.26 -61.83
CA GLY A 24 84.19 -36.57 -61.43
C GLY A 24 84.68 -37.76 -62.27
N VAL A 25 85.58 -37.55 -63.24
CA VAL A 25 86.15 -38.60 -64.09
C VAL A 25 87.42 -39.16 -63.47
N THR A 26 87.52 -40.48 -63.38
CA THR A 26 88.71 -41.20 -62.91
C THR A 26 89.18 -42.18 -63.96
N ASN A 27 90.50 -42.19 -64.22
CA ASN A 27 91.17 -43.13 -65.10
C ASN A 27 91.93 -44.15 -64.25
N SER A 28 91.70 -45.44 -64.46
CA SER A 28 92.35 -46.52 -63.69
C SER A 28 93.10 -47.48 -64.62
N GLY A 29 94.35 -47.86 -64.27
CA GLY A 29 95.27 -48.69 -65.08
C GLY A 29 96.45 -47.94 -65.72
N ILE A 30 97.40 -48.65 -66.37
CA ILE A 30 98.65 -48.09 -66.96
C ILE A 30 98.33 -47.32 -68.27
N SER A 31 97.63 -46.19 -68.13
CA SER A 31 97.00 -45.39 -69.20
C SER A 31 95.68 -46.00 -69.71
N ALA A 32 94.65 -45.15 -69.86
CA ALA A 32 93.42 -45.50 -70.57
C ALA A 32 93.80 -45.95 -72.00
N GLY A 33 93.20 -47.03 -72.51
CA GLY A 33 93.64 -47.64 -73.77
C GLY A 33 94.55 -48.86 -73.61
N SER A 34 94.71 -49.39 -72.39
CA SER A 34 95.49 -50.61 -72.09
C SER A 34 94.60 -51.73 -71.54
N SER A 35 94.98 -53.00 -71.74
CA SER A 35 94.24 -54.16 -71.21
C SER A 35 94.10 -54.06 -69.69
N GLY A 36 92.85 -54.10 -69.19
CA GLY A 36 92.53 -53.99 -67.77
C GLY A 36 92.31 -52.56 -67.25
N SER A 37 92.55 -51.53 -68.07
CA SER A 37 92.24 -50.15 -67.72
C SER A 37 90.75 -49.83 -67.92
N TYR A 38 90.21 -48.87 -67.16
CA TYR A 38 88.87 -48.31 -67.36
C TYR A 38 88.84 -46.80 -67.10
N VAL A 39 87.80 -46.15 -67.62
CA VAL A 39 87.47 -44.74 -67.34
C VAL A 39 86.08 -44.71 -66.74
N GLU A 40 85.98 -44.14 -65.55
CA GLU A 40 84.75 -44.09 -64.76
C GLU A 40 84.38 -42.62 -64.51
N ILE A 41 83.08 -42.33 -64.45
CA ILE A 41 82.57 -41.02 -64.07
C ILE A 41 81.60 -41.17 -62.91
N THR A 42 81.79 -40.38 -61.86
CA THR A 42 80.79 -40.17 -60.81
C THR A 42 79.86 -39.03 -61.24
N VAL A 43 78.60 -39.35 -61.52
CA VAL A 43 77.59 -38.35 -61.89
C VAL A 43 77.21 -37.53 -60.65
N SER A 44 77.27 -36.21 -60.78
CA SER A 44 76.85 -35.22 -59.78
C SER A 44 75.87 -34.21 -60.40
N ASP A 45 75.37 -33.29 -59.56
CA ASP A 45 74.49 -32.20 -59.99
C ASP A 45 75.13 -31.26 -61.03
N ASP A 46 76.45 -31.20 -61.09
CA ASP A 46 77.21 -30.40 -62.06
C ASP A 46 77.56 -31.17 -63.35
N THR A 47 77.16 -32.45 -63.45
CA THR A 47 77.42 -33.24 -64.66
C THR A 47 76.48 -32.78 -65.79
N PRO A 48 77.01 -32.38 -66.96
CA PRO A 48 76.19 -31.90 -68.07
C PRO A 48 75.17 -32.93 -68.54
N THR A 49 73.99 -32.48 -68.95
CA THR A 49 72.88 -33.38 -69.32
C THR A 49 73.25 -34.37 -70.42
N VAL A 50 74.09 -33.97 -71.38
CA VAL A 50 74.64 -34.86 -72.41
C VAL A 50 76.15 -34.86 -72.28
N LEU A 51 76.73 -36.05 -72.17
CA LEU A 51 78.17 -36.25 -72.08
C LEU A 51 78.62 -37.27 -73.12
N HIS A 52 79.65 -36.93 -73.90
CA HIS A 52 80.16 -37.79 -74.96
C HIS A 52 81.35 -38.61 -74.46
N TYR A 53 81.27 -39.95 -74.48
CA TYR A 53 82.40 -40.84 -74.20
C TYR A 53 83.00 -41.32 -75.53
N GLN A 54 84.27 -40.97 -75.77
CA GLN A 54 84.89 -41.21 -77.07
C GLN A 54 86.35 -41.62 -76.94
N CYS A 55 86.80 -42.46 -77.88
CA CYS A 55 88.18 -42.86 -78.04
C CYS A 55 89.03 -41.66 -78.51
N THR A 56 90.12 -41.34 -77.84
CA THR A 56 91.01 -40.24 -78.20
C THR A 56 91.79 -40.54 -79.49
N ALA A 57 92.08 -41.81 -79.76
CA ALA A 57 92.89 -42.23 -80.91
C ALA A 57 92.10 -42.38 -82.23
N HIS A 58 90.78 -42.58 -82.18
CA HIS A 58 89.97 -42.88 -83.36
C HIS A 58 88.76 -41.97 -83.46
N GLY A 59 88.57 -41.32 -84.62
CA GLY A 59 87.55 -40.31 -84.84
C GLY A 59 86.11 -40.76 -84.56
N TYR A 60 85.76 -42.01 -84.90
CA TYR A 60 84.38 -42.49 -84.90
C TYR A 60 84.05 -43.50 -83.80
N MET A 61 84.93 -43.70 -82.82
CA MET A 61 84.72 -44.66 -81.74
C MET A 61 84.24 -43.95 -80.48
N GLY A 62 82.97 -44.06 -80.15
CA GLY A 62 82.36 -43.43 -78.98
C GLY A 62 80.85 -43.27 -79.14
N ASN A 63 80.20 -42.74 -78.12
CA ASN A 63 78.80 -42.30 -78.18
C ASN A 63 78.56 -41.21 -77.12
N SER A 64 77.32 -40.76 -76.96
CA SER A 64 76.89 -39.96 -75.81
C SER A 64 76.06 -40.77 -74.81
N VAL A 65 76.07 -40.32 -73.57
CA VAL A 65 75.14 -40.71 -72.52
C VAL A 65 74.39 -39.46 -72.05
N GLN A 66 73.09 -39.58 -71.81
CA GLN A 66 72.31 -38.53 -71.18
C GLN A 66 72.24 -38.80 -69.67
N VAL A 67 72.67 -37.85 -68.85
CA VAL A 67 72.59 -37.93 -67.39
C VAL A 67 71.59 -36.88 -66.88
N ASN A 68 70.70 -37.29 -65.97
CA ASN A 68 69.73 -36.39 -65.34
C ASN A 68 69.96 -36.48 -63.82
N SER A 69 70.67 -35.52 -63.21
CA SER A 69 70.75 -35.46 -61.74
C SER A 69 69.48 -34.84 -61.15
N SER A 70 68.92 -35.45 -60.10
CA SER A 70 67.56 -35.17 -59.60
C SER A 70 67.53 -34.89 -58.09
N VAL A 71 68.25 -33.87 -57.61
CA VAL A 71 68.13 -33.44 -56.21
C VAL A 71 67.31 -32.15 -56.14
N SER A 72 65.99 -32.30 -55.92
CA SER A 72 65.06 -31.17 -55.76
C SER A 72 65.01 -30.75 -54.28
N THR A 73 65.65 -29.63 -53.95
CA THR A 73 65.69 -29.06 -52.59
C THR A 73 64.52 -28.11 -52.30
N LYS A 74 63.66 -27.84 -53.29
CA LYS A 74 62.43 -27.06 -53.19
C LYS A 74 61.40 -27.51 -54.22
N LEU A 75 60.12 -27.29 -53.94
CA LEU A 75 59.05 -27.46 -54.91
C LEU A 75 59.31 -26.58 -56.14
N ALA A 76 59.24 -27.17 -57.33
CA ALA A 76 59.37 -26.43 -58.59
C ALA A 76 58.33 -25.30 -58.74
N THR A 77 57.19 -25.42 -58.05
CA THR A 77 56.18 -24.37 -57.94
C THR A 77 55.73 -24.28 -56.49
N ALA A 78 55.93 -23.09 -55.90
CA ALA A 78 55.46 -22.79 -54.55
C ALA A 78 53.94 -22.96 -54.44
N ARG A 79 53.48 -23.46 -53.29
CA ARG A 79 52.05 -23.67 -53.04
C ARG A 79 51.59 -22.74 -51.93
N THR A 80 50.45 -22.09 -52.13
CA THR A 80 49.76 -21.40 -51.03
C THR A 80 48.98 -22.43 -50.23
N ILE A 81 49.35 -22.58 -48.96
CA ILE A 81 48.62 -23.41 -48.00
C ILE A 81 47.71 -22.47 -47.20
N GLY A 82 46.40 -22.63 -47.39
CA GLY A 82 45.38 -21.86 -46.68
C GLY A 82 44.76 -22.64 -45.52
N LEU A 83 44.24 -21.90 -44.55
CA LEU A 83 43.32 -22.39 -43.52
C LEU A 83 41.86 -22.16 -43.96
N SER A 84 40.94 -22.96 -43.44
CA SER A 84 39.51 -22.92 -43.74
C SER A 84 38.68 -23.19 -42.48
N GLY A 85 37.36 -22.99 -42.56
CA GLY A 85 36.46 -23.08 -41.39
C GLY A 85 36.53 -21.79 -40.57
N ASP A 86 36.56 -21.90 -39.25
CA ASP A 86 36.58 -20.73 -38.36
C ASP A 86 37.89 -19.94 -38.42
N LEU A 87 38.95 -20.60 -38.89
CA LEU A 87 40.26 -19.98 -39.05
C LEU A 87 40.43 -19.44 -40.48
N SER A 88 41.05 -18.27 -40.55
CA SER A 88 41.57 -17.65 -41.77
C SER A 88 43.08 -17.48 -41.64
N GLY A 89 43.78 -17.49 -42.77
CA GLY A 89 45.23 -17.39 -42.82
C GLY A 89 45.78 -18.23 -43.96
N SER A 90 46.89 -17.82 -44.55
CA SER A 90 47.60 -18.64 -45.53
C SER A 90 49.07 -18.28 -45.57
N ALA A 91 49.90 -19.21 -46.01
CA ALA A 91 51.31 -18.96 -46.31
C ALA A 91 51.73 -19.70 -47.57
N THR A 92 52.67 -19.12 -48.30
CA THR A 92 53.29 -19.77 -49.45
C THR A 92 54.47 -20.61 -48.98
N PHE A 93 54.52 -21.87 -49.43
CA PHE A 93 55.56 -22.82 -49.09
C PHE A 93 56.16 -23.47 -50.34
N ASP A 94 57.49 -23.43 -50.45
CA ASP A 94 58.24 -24.15 -51.46
C ASP A 94 59.38 -25.02 -50.89
N GLY A 95 59.60 -25.01 -49.58
CA GLY A 95 60.68 -25.77 -48.92
C GLY A 95 62.03 -25.05 -48.84
N SER A 96 62.15 -23.82 -49.34
CA SER A 96 63.38 -23.02 -49.20
C SER A 96 63.65 -22.54 -47.77
N ALA A 97 62.60 -22.38 -46.96
CA ALA A 97 62.65 -22.07 -45.54
C ALA A 97 61.36 -22.52 -44.84
N ASN A 98 61.34 -22.45 -43.50
CA ASN A 98 60.11 -22.65 -42.72
C ASN A 98 59.10 -21.54 -43.03
N ALA A 99 57.82 -21.90 -43.15
CA ALA A 99 56.72 -20.96 -43.32
C ALA A 99 55.81 -20.97 -42.09
N THR A 100 55.37 -19.79 -41.65
CA THR A 100 54.40 -19.61 -40.57
C THR A 100 53.08 -19.14 -41.18
N ILE A 101 51.97 -19.79 -40.82
CA ILE A 101 50.63 -19.29 -41.12
C ILE A 101 50.10 -18.58 -39.88
N SER A 102 49.96 -17.26 -39.96
CA SER A 102 49.26 -16.49 -38.93
C SER A 102 47.76 -16.73 -39.07
N ALA A 103 47.18 -17.41 -38.09
CA ALA A 103 45.75 -17.72 -38.07
C ALA A 103 44.96 -16.62 -37.35
N SER A 104 43.84 -16.21 -37.94
CA SER A 104 42.82 -15.36 -37.30
C SER A 104 41.47 -16.07 -37.29
N ILE A 105 40.75 -15.99 -36.17
CA ILE A 105 39.34 -16.39 -36.09
C ILE A 105 38.54 -15.43 -36.98
N GLN A 106 37.72 -15.98 -37.88
CA GLN A 106 36.86 -15.18 -38.76
C GLN A 106 35.72 -14.53 -37.97
N ALA A 107 35.22 -13.40 -38.46
CA ALA A 107 34.11 -12.71 -37.79
C ALA A 107 32.84 -13.57 -37.86
N ASN A 108 32.17 -13.75 -36.72
CA ASN A 108 30.93 -14.52 -36.59
C ASN A 108 31.02 -15.96 -37.11
N SER A 109 32.22 -16.56 -37.13
CA SER A 109 32.40 -17.93 -37.65
C SER A 109 32.34 -19.01 -36.58
N VAL A 110 32.35 -18.64 -35.30
CA VAL A 110 32.38 -19.59 -34.18
C VAL A 110 30.94 -19.90 -33.77
N ASP A 111 30.52 -21.15 -33.94
CA ASP A 111 29.17 -21.58 -33.54
C ASP A 111 29.12 -21.80 -32.03
N LEU A 112 28.27 -21.03 -31.35
CA LEU A 112 28.10 -21.12 -29.90
C LEU A 112 27.49 -22.48 -29.50
N GLY A 113 28.02 -23.10 -28.46
CA GLY A 113 27.65 -24.43 -27.97
C GLY A 113 28.16 -25.62 -28.80
N THR A 114 28.78 -25.39 -29.96
CA THR A 114 29.41 -26.44 -30.78
C THR A 114 30.94 -26.28 -30.81
N ASP A 115 31.44 -25.10 -31.19
CA ASP A 115 32.89 -24.84 -31.32
C ASP A 115 33.50 -24.29 -30.03
N THR A 116 32.66 -23.84 -29.12
CA THR A 116 33.04 -23.31 -27.81
C THR A 116 32.37 -24.12 -26.70
N VAL A 117 33.13 -24.41 -25.66
CA VAL A 117 32.66 -24.98 -24.39
C VAL A 117 32.88 -23.96 -23.27
N GLY A 118 31.94 -23.86 -22.34
CA GLY A 118 32.01 -22.99 -21.16
C GLY A 118 31.02 -21.81 -21.12
N ASP A 119 31.07 -21.07 -20.03
CA ASP A 119 30.09 -20.03 -19.68
C ASP A 119 30.31 -18.72 -20.45
N TYR A 120 29.37 -18.34 -21.33
CA TYR A 120 29.39 -17.02 -21.99
C TYR A 120 29.09 -15.87 -21.03
N VAL A 121 28.30 -16.16 -19.99
CA VAL A 121 28.11 -15.29 -18.83
C VAL A 121 28.69 -16.04 -17.64
N ALA A 122 29.86 -15.61 -17.17
CA ALA A 122 30.57 -16.29 -16.10
C ALA A 122 29.73 -16.48 -14.82
N SER A 123 28.87 -15.51 -14.51
CA SER A 123 27.84 -15.65 -13.48
C SER A 123 26.76 -14.57 -13.57
N ILE A 124 25.54 -14.91 -13.21
CA ILE A 124 24.48 -13.98 -12.81
C ILE A 124 24.39 -14.02 -11.28
N SER A 125 24.40 -12.87 -10.64
CA SER A 125 24.24 -12.74 -9.20
C SER A 125 23.24 -11.62 -8.88
N GLY A 126 22.46 -11.82 -7.82
CA GLY A 126 21.58 -10.80 -7.30
C GLY A 126 22.23 -10.05 -6.14
N THR A 127 21.78 -8.83 -5.89
CA THR A 127 22.16 -8.06 -4.69
C THR A 127 21.43 -8.64 -3.47
N ALA A 128 22.18 -8.82 -2.38
CA ALA A 128 21.65 -9.41 -1.16
C ALA A 128 20.41 -8.63 -0.66
N ASN A 129 19.35 -9.36 -0.32
CA ASN A 129 18.05 -8.83 0.15
C ASN A 129 17.25 -7.98 -0.86
N GLU A 130 17.65 -7.97 -2.14
CA GLU A 130 16.90 -7.30 -3.21
C GLU A 130 16.46 -8.29 -4.29
N VAL A 131 17.41 -9.02 -4.87
CA VAL A 131 17.17 -10.02 -5.93
C VAL A 131 17.84 -11.32 -5.55
N GLU A 132 17.09 -12.42 -5.58
CA GLU A 132 17.64 -13.76 -5.42
C GLU A 132 17.94 -14.37 -6.80
N VAL A 133 19.13 -14.96 -6.93
CA VAL A 133 19.52 -15.70 -8.14
C VAL A 133 19.95 -17.11 -7.73
N THR A 134 19.28 -18.13 -8.28
CA THR A 134 19.70 -19.54 -8.14
C THR A 134 20.25 -20.08 -9.45
N ASN A 135 21.18 -21.04 -9.38
CA ASN A 135 21.86 -21.62 -10.56
C ASN A 135 22.49 -20.56 -11.48
N GLY A 136 23.08 -19.51 -10.90
CA GLY A 136 23.60 -18.36 -11.65
C GLY A 136 24.89 -18.60 -12.44
N SER A 137 25.50 -19.78 -12.38
CA SER A 137 26.76 -20.11 -13.05
C SER A 137 26.77 -21.55 -13.55
N GLY A 138 27.66 -21.88 -14.48
CA GLY A 138 27.86 -23.22 -15.00
C GLY A 138 27.22 -23.42 -16.38
N GLU A 139 27.85 -24.30 -17.16
CA GLU A 139 27.51 -24.51 -18.56
C GLU A 139 26.16 -25.19 -18.68
N GLY A 140 25.26 -24.63 -19.48
CA GLY A 140 23.88 -25.10 -19.62
C GLY A 140 22.98 -24.81 -18.41
N SER A 141 23.40 -23.93 -17.49
CA SER A 141 22.56 -23.49 -16.38
C SER A 141 21.29 -22.76 -16.85
N THR A 142 20.22 -22.88 -16.06
CA THR A 142 18.99 -22.09 -16.21
C THR A 142 18.82 -21.21 -14.97
N PRO A 143 19.46 -20.02 -14.93
CA PRO A 143 19.36 -19.13 -13.78
C PRO A 143 17.90 -18.77 -13.49
N GLN A 144 17.49 -18.88 -12.24
CA GLN A 144 16.21 -18.31 -11.80
C GLN A 144 16.49 -17.00 -11.10
N VAL A 145 15.73 -15.96 -11.46
CA VAL A 145 15.86 -14.61 -10.90
C VAL A 145 14.52 -14.23 -10.28
N GLY A 146 14.52 -13.90 -9.00
CA GLY A 146 13.31 -13.60 -8.23
C GLY A 146 13.55 -12.59 -7.11
N LEU A 147 12.53 -12.37 -6.29
CA LEU A 147 12.63 -11.61 -5.05
C LEU A 147 12.76 -12.59 -3.87
N PRO A 148 13.48 -12.22 -2.79
CA PRO A 148 13.49 -12.99 -1.56
C PRO A 148 12.10 -12.99 -0.89
N ASP A 149 11.91 -13.86 0.11
CA ASP A 149 10.69 -13.92 0.92
C ASP A 149 10.35 -12.56 1.57
N ASP A 150 11.37 -11.89 2.12
CA ASP A 150 11.25 -10.55 2.71
C ASP A 150 11.88 -9.50 1.79
N VAL A 151 11.03 -8.62 1.25
CA VAL A 151 11.46 -7.53 0.38
C VAL A 151 11.44 -6.21 1.15
N THR A 152 12.60 -5.61 1.34
CA THR A 152 12.70 -4.26 1.92
C THR A 152 12.76 -3.21 0.82
N VAL A 153 11.75 -2.33 0.76
CA VAL A 153 11.75 -1.18 -0.15
C VAL A 153 12.10 0.07 0.65
N SER A 154 13.30 0.62 0.42
CA SER A 154 13.81 1.80 1.15
C SER A 154 13.08 3.11 0.83
N ASN A 155 12.48 3.19 -0.36
CA ASN A 155 11.70 4.34 -0.83
C ASN A 155 10.20 4.00 -0.83
N SER A 156 9.47 4.44 -1.87
CA SER A 156 8.04 4.18 -2.01
C SER A 156 7.79 3.01 -2.96
N LEU A 157 6.99 2.03 -2.53
CA LEU A 157 6.41 1.01 -3.39
C LEU A 157 5.10 1.53 -4.01
N LYS A 158 5.02 1.57 -5.33
CA LYS A 158 3.77 1.87 -6.05
C LYS A 158 3.14 0.58 -6.58
N VAL A 159 1.96 0.24 -6.09
CA VAL A 159 1.19 -0.93 -6.56
C VAL A 159 0.03 -0.45 -7.43
N GLY A 160 -0.16 -1.05 -8.60
CA GLY A 160 -1.10 -0.54 -9.62
C GLY A 160 -2.58 -0.74 -9.29
N THR A 161 -2.92 -1.73 -8.47
CA THR A 161 -4.31 -2.08 -8.13
C THR A 161 -4.53 -1.99 -6.62
N GLY A 162 -3.91 -2.86 -5.84
CA GLY A 162 -4.06 -2.91 -4.40
C GLY A 162 -3.08 -3.89 -3.75
N ILE A 163 -2.90 -3.74 -2.45
CA ILE A 163 -2.09 -4.63 -1.62
C ILE A 163 -3.03 -5.65 -0.98
N THR A 164 -2.73 -6.94 -1.13
CA THR A 164 -3.44 -8.01 -0.43
C THR A 164 -2.50 -8.60 0.63
N ALA A 165 -2.77 -8.32 1.91
CA ALA A 165 -2.02 -8.88 3.03
C ALA A 165 -2.83 -10.03 3.67
N GLN A 166 -2.62 -11.26 3.22
CA GLN A 166 -3.32 -12.43 3.78
C GLN A 166 -2.70 -12.81 5.13
N GLY A 167 -3.44 -12.59 6.22
CA GLY A 167 -2.96 -12.91 7.58
C GLY A 167 -1.83 -12.01 8.09
N GLY A 168 -1.52 -10.93 7.38
CA GLY A 168 -0.48 -9.97 7.72
C GLY A 168 -1.03 -8.66 8.29
N ILE A 169 -0.14 -7.82 8.82
CA ILE A 169 -0.44 -6.49 9.32
C ILE A 169 -0.01 -5.47 8.26
N ILE A 170 -0.88 -4.51 7.95
CA ILE A 170 -0.51 -3.33 7.15
C ILE A 170 -0.37 -2.15 8.11
N THR A 171 0.87 -1.74 8.36
CA THR A 171 1.16 -0.53 9.13
C THR A 171 1.32 0.64 8.18
N ALA A 172 0.42 1.62 8.25
CA ALA A 172 0.50 2.86 7.48
C ALA A 172 0.36 4.06 8.42
N THR A 173 1.06 5.15 8.11
CA THR A 173 0.87 6.43 8.82
C THR A 173 -0.38 7.15 8.36
N THR A 174 -0.84 6.89 7.13
CA THR A 174 -2.03 7.51 6.54
C THR A 174 -2.63 6.59 5.49
N PHE A 175 -3.94 6.42 5.51
CA PHE A 175 -4.72 5.88 4.41
C PHE A 175 -5.44 7.04 3.72
N VAL A 176 -5.37 7.11 2.38
CA VAL A 176 -6.03 8.16 1.59
C VAL A 176 -7.05 7.51 0.67
N GLY A 177 -8.26 8.07 0.64
CA GLY A 177 -9.37 7.57 -0.17
C GLY A 177 -10.45 6.88 0.68
N ASN A 178 -11.35 6.16 0.01
CA ASN A 178 -12.43 5.43 0.66
C ASN A 178 -11.94 4.01 1.00
N GLY A 179 -12.40 3.47 2.13
CA GLY A 179 -12.19 2.08 2.51
C GLY A 179 -13.52 1.35 2.70
N ASP A 180 -13.53 0.07 2.39
CA ASP A 180 -14.60 -0.87 2.76
C ASP A 180 -14.00 -1.83 3.79
N PHE A 181 -14.34 -1.63 5.05
CA PHE A 181 -13.83 -2.43 6.16
C PHE A 181 -14.96 -3.31 6.67
N VAL A 182 -14.68 -4.61 6.83
CA VAL A 182 -15.65 -5.55 7.42
C VAL A 182 -15.87 -5.20 8.89
N ASP A 183 -14.78 -5.07 9.63
CA ASP A 183 -14.74 -4.64 11.02
C ASP A 183 -13.59 -3.65 11.23
N ILE A 184 -13.74 -2.77 12.19
CA ILE A 184 -12.69 -1.85 12.63
C ILE A 184 -12.59 -1.98 14.15
N ASP A 185 -11.42 -2.44 14.61
CA ASP A 185 -11.04 -2.35 16.02
C ASP A 185 -10.12 -1.14 16.20
N VAL A 186 -10.46 -0.28 17.14
CA VAL A 186 -9.68 0.91 17.50
C VAL A 186 -9.35 0.80 18.98
N ASP A 187 -8.12 0.42 19.29
CA ASP A 187 -7.61 0.26 20.65
C ASP A 187 -7.41 1.60 21.38
N GLY A 188 -7.28 2.68 20.62
CA GLY A 188 -7.07 4.04 21.10
C GLY A 188 -8.26 4.97 20.85
N HIS A 189 -7.95 6.15 20.31
CA HIS A 189 -8.92 7.18 19.98
C HIS A 189 -9.06 7.34 18.47
N THR A 190 -10.25 7.73 18.02
CA THR A 190 -10.50 8.08 16.62
C THR A 190 -11.14 9.46 16.55
N ASP A 191 -10.53 10.35 15.77
CA ASP A 191 -11.10 11.64 15.40
C ASP A 191 -11.76 11.51 14.03
N LEU A 192 -13.07 11.71 13.97
CA LEU A 192 -13.87 11.60 12.75
C LEU A 192 -14.65 12.89 12.55
N ASP A 193 -14.68 13.41 11.32
CA ASP A 193 -15.46 14.59 10.98
C ASP A 193 -16.96 14.30 11.08
N ASN A 194 -17.39 13.21 10.45
CA ASN A 194 -18.77 12.76 10.43
C ASN A 194 -18.83 11.27 10.70
N VAL A 195 -19.79 10.88 11.54
CA VAL A 195 -20.11 9.48 11.79
C VAL A 195 -21.55 9.24 11.37
N SER A 196 -21.75 8.31 10.44
CA SER A 196 -23.09 7.88 10.00
C SER A 196 -23.25 6.40 10.33
N VAL A 197 -24.26 6.06 11.12
CA VAL A 197 -24.51 4.70 11.59
C VAL A 197 -25.93 4.32 11.18
N ALA A 198 -26.06 3.34 10.29
CA ALA A 198 -27.37 2.80 9.89
C ALA A 198 -27.94 1.83 10.94
N GLY A 199 -27.07 1.23 11.76
CA GLY A 199 -27.41 0.28 12.81
C GLY A 199 -27.42 0.89 14.21
N VAL A 200 -27.10 0.05 15.20
CA VAL A 200 -27.01 0.43 16.60
C VAL A 200 -25.59 0.86 16.94
N THR A 201 -25.45 1.90 17.76
CA THR A 201 -24.19 2.24 18.43
C THR A 201 -24.35 2.09 19.93
N THR A 202 -23.28 1.68 20.61
CA THR A 202 -23.23 1.56 22.08
C THR A 202 -22.08 2.42 22.60
N PHE A 203 -22.37 3.31 23.54
CA PHE A 203 -21.37 4.10 24.25
C PHE A 203 -21.21 3.54 25.66
N SER A 204 -20.00 3.08 26.02
CA SER A 204 -19.70 2.58 27.37
C SER A 204 -19.52 3.71 28.39
N GLU A 205 -19.25 4.93 27.92
CA GLU A 205 -18.99 6.10 28.74
C GLU A 205 -19.91 7.29 28.38
N ARG A 206 -19.46 8.51 28.70
CA ARG A 206 -20.24 9.74 28.57
C ARG A 206 -20.33 10.21 27.12
N ILE A 207 -21.54 10.54 26.69
CA ILE A 207 -21.80 11.28 25.45
C ILE A 207 -21.75 12.78 25.76
N VAL A 208 -20.91 13.55 25.05
CA VAL A 208 -20.79 15.01 25.19
C VAL A 208 -21.05 15.67 23.84
N GLY A 209 -22.11 16.47 23.74
CA GLY A 209 -22.39 17.31 22.58
C GLY A 209 -21.95 18.76 22.81
N ALA A 210 -21.56 19.47 21.75
CA ALA A 210 -21.32 20.91 21.81
C ALA A 210 -22.62 21.66 22.17
N ALA A 211 -22.56 22.86 22.75
CA ALA A 211 -23.76 23.66 23.06
C ALA A 211 -24.38 24.32 21.80
N THR A 212 -24.71 23.51 20.80
CA THR A 212 -25.31 23.87 19.52
C THR A 212 -26.62 23.09 19.35
N THR A 213 -27.04 22.78 18.12
CA THR A 213 -28.30 22.10 17.80
C THR A 213 -28.15 20.57 17.82
N ASN A 214 -27.76 19.96 18.95
CA ASN A 214 -27.80 18.50 19.08
C ASN A 214 -29.24 18.00 19.08
N VAL A 215 -29.49 16.90 18.39
CA VAL A 215 -30.79 16.22 18.37
C VAL A 215 -30.58 14.77 18.74
N ILE A 216 -31.20 14.32 19.82
CA ILE A 216 -31.25 12.91 20.24
C ILE A 216 -32.72 12.54 20.42
N PRO A 217 -33.34 11.87 19.42
CA PRO A 217 -34.73 11.48 19.52
C PRO A 217 -34.90 10.24 20.41
N PHE A 218 -35.89 10.28 21.31
CA PHE A 218 -36.31 9.14 22.13
C PHE A 218 -37.79 8.82 21.84
N LEU A 219 -38.10 8.33 20.64
CA LEU A 219 -39.49 8.16 20.17
C LEU A 219 -39.97 6.72 20.32
N TYR A 220 -41.10 6.54 21.00
CA TYR A 220 -41.83 5.28 21.11
C TYR A 220 -43.28 5.47 20.67
N SER A 221 -43.90 4.45 20.08
CA SER A 221 -45.27 4.57 19.58
C SER A 221 -46.28 4.55 20.74
N ASN A 222 -46.14 3.58 21.65
CA ASN A 222 -47.04 3.36 22.78
C ASN A 222 -46.25 3.22 24.10
N ILE A 223 -46.95 3.37 25.24
CA ILE A 223 -46.35 3.13 26.57
C ILE A 223 -45.84 1.68 26.69
N SER A 224 -46.53 0.73 26.07
CA SER A 224 -46.12 -0.69 26.06
C SER A 224 -44.79 -0.95 25.33
N ASP A 225 -44.36 -0.02 24.48
CA ASP A 225 -43.13 -0.16 23.69
C ASP A 225 -41.91 0.33 24.47
N LEU A 226 -42.13 1.01 25.62
CA LEU A 226 -41.05 1.48 26.47
C LEU A 226 -40.31 0.30 27.10
N PRO A 227 -38.96 0.33 27.12
CA PRO A 227 -38.19 -0.70 27.78
C PRO A 227 -38.35 -0.61 29.30
N SER A 228 -37.82 -1.61 30.01
CA SER A 228 -37.82 -1.62 31.48
C SER A 228 -37.20 -0.34 32.04
N ALA A 229 -37.97 0.41 32.83
CA ALA A 229 -37.49 1.60 33.54
C ALA A 229 -36.43 1.28 34.61
N SER A 230 -36.33 0.02 35.03
CA SER A 230 -35.27 -0.44 35.93
C SER A 230 -33.94 -0.60 35.19
N THR A 231 -33.97 -1.16 33.98
CA THR A 231 -32.78 -1.35 33.14
C THR A 231 -32.25 -0.02 32.60
N TYR A 232 -33.17 0.88 32.23
CA TYR A 232 -32.86 2.20 31.68
C TYR A 232 -33.18 3.32 32.68
N HIS A 233 -32.72 3.17 33.93
CA HIS A 233 -32.93 4.18 34.97
C HIS A 233 -32.35 5.54 34.56
N GLY A 234 -33.16 6.59 34.68
CA GLY A 234 -32.79 7.95 34.28
C GLY A 234 -32.96 8.26 32.79
N ALA A 235 -33.43 7.30 31.98
CA ALA A 235 -33.74 7.54 30.58
C ALA A 235 -34.94 8.48 30.41
N PHE A 236 -34.91 9.24 29.30
CA PHE A 236 -36.02 10.04 28.82
C PHE A 236 -36.68 9.34 27.64
N ALA A 237 -38.01 9.47 27.53
CA ALA A 237 -38.77 8.96 26.41
C ALA A 237 -39.89 9.92 26.02
N HIS A 238 -40.22 9.95 24.75
CA HIS A 238 -41.44 10.56 24.22
C HIS A 238 -42.32 9.44 23.66
N VAL A 239 -43.58 9.40 24.11
CA VAL A 239 -44.55 8.42 23.63
C VAL A 239 -45.58 9.11 22.76
N HIS A 240 -45.67 8.69 21.50
CA HIS A 240 -46.51 9.34 20.51
C HIS A 240 -48.00 9.20 20.80
N ALA A 241 -48.45 8.01 21.22
CA ALA A 241 -49.85 7.74 21.54
C ALA A 241 -50.42 8.63 22.65
N THR A 242 -49.59 9.10 23.59
CA THR A 242 -50.00 10.00 24.66
C THR A 242 -49.62 11.45 24.40
N GLY A 243 -48.66 11.71 23.50
CA GLY A 243 -48.13 13.04 23.23
C GLY A 243 -47.30 13.61 24.39
N LYS A 244 -46.81 12.76 25.30
CA LYS A 244 -46.13 13.18 26.54
C LYS A 244 -44.69 12.71 26.61
N GLY A 245 -43.90 13.39 27.45
CA GLY A 245 -42.55 12.98 27.84
C GLY A 245 -42.58 12.16 29.12
N TYR A 246 -41.66 11.21 29.26
CA TYR A 246 -41.53 10.32 30.42
C TYR A 246 -40.09 10.26 30.88
N TYR A 247 -39.91 10.07 32.19
CA TYR A 247 -38.62 9.87 32.84
C TYR A 247 -38.64 8.57 33.64
N ALA A 248 -37.64 7.71 33.43
CA ALA A 248 -37.54 6.42 34.11
C ALA A 248 -36.97 6.60 35.53
N HIS A 249 -37.78 6.33 36.56
CA HIS A 249 -37.35 6.39 37.96
C HIS A 249 -38.15 5.46 38.87
N ALA A 250 -37.52 4.96 39.94
CA ALA A 250 -38.15 4.08 40.92
C ALA A 250 -38.95 2.91 40.29
N ASN A 251 -38.34 2.27 39.28
CA ASN A 251 -38.91 1.16 38.49
C ASN A 251 -40.18 1.50 37.68
N ASN A 252 -40.48 2.78 37.45
CA ASN A 252 -41.63 3.23 36.67
C ASN A 252 -41.24 4.28 35.63
N TRP A 253 -42.04 4.40 34.58
CA TRP A 253 -42.02 5.55 33.69
C TRP A 253 -42.94 6.63 34.25
N ILE A 254 -42.36 7.76 34.66
CA ILE A 254 -43.09 8.87 35.25
C ILE A 254 -43.36 9.89 34.16
N GLU A 255 -44.63 10.28 33.98
CA GLU A 255 -45.00 11.34 33.04
C GLU A 255 -44.41 12.69 33.49
N LEU A 256 -43.78 13.39 32.56
CA LEU A 256 -43.35 14.77 32.72
C LEU A 256 -44.50 15.69 32.32
N VAL A 257 -44.95 16.50 33.28
CA VAL A 257 -46.02 17.48 33.04
C VAL A 257 -45.46 18.66 32.25
N ASN A 258 -46.08 18.97 31.12
CA ASN A 258 -45.69 20.09 30.25
C ASN A 258 -46.53 21.33 30.52
N LYS A 259 -45.94 22.49 30.22
CA LYS A 259 -46.68 23.75 30.06
C LYS A 259 -47.21 23.83 28.63
N GLU A 260 -48.52 23.99 28.50
CA GLU A 260 -49.20 24.14 27.22
C GLU A 260 -48.98 25.55 26.65
N THR A 261 -49.25 25.73 25.35
CA THR A 261 -49.13 27.03 24.66
C THR A 261 -50.06 28.10 25.21
N SER A 262 -51.17 27.69 25.85
CA SER A 262 -52.09 28.55 26.58
C SER A 262 -51.51 29.11 27.89
N GLY A 263 -50.33 28.64 28.31
CA GLY A 263 -49.68 29.04 29.54
C GLY A 263 -50.05 28.20 30.77
N VAL A 264 -50.98 27.25 30.61
CA VAL A 264 -51.44 26.33 31.67
C VAL A 264 -50.47 25.15 31.79
N THR A 265 -50.28 24.63 33.00
CA THR A 265 -49.54 23.38 33.22
C THR A 265 -50.52 22.21 33.12
N GLY A 266 -50.29 21.29 32.19
CA GLY A 266 -51.25 20.24 31.83
C GLY A 266 -52.47 20.76 31.04
N THR A 267 -53.48 19.90 30.92
CA THR A 267 -54.72 20.12 30.17
C THR A 267 -55.81 20.86 30.93
N GLY A 268 -55.57 21.20 32.20
CA GLY A 268 -56.48 21.98 33.05
C GLY A 268 -57.55 21.13 33.75
N VAL A 269 -57.49 19.80 33.65
CA VAL A 269 -58.35 18.86 34.38
C VAL A 269 -57.59 18.07 35.44
N GLU A 270 -56.28 18.26 35.53
CA GLU A 270 -55.43 17.56 36.49
C GLU A 270 -55.61 18.11 37.91
N ASN A 271 -55.53 17.20 38.89
CA ASN A 271 -55.44 17.57 40.30
C ASN A 271 -53.97 17.64 40.71
N TYR A 272 -53.50 18.82 41.11
CA TYR A 272 -52.12 19.00 41.57
C TYR A 272 -52.04 19.03 43.10
N ASN A 273 -51.29 18.09 43.67
CA ASN A 273 -50.86 18.18 45.06
C ASN A 273 -49.61 19.05 45.13
N VAL A 274 -49.83 20.36 45.33
CA VAL A 274 -48.76 21.34 45.52
C VAL A 274 -48.62 21.67 47.00
N GLY A 275 -47.42 22.09 47.40
CA GLY A 275 -47.21 22.64 48.73
C GLY A 275 -47.84 24.04 48.87
N VAL A 276 -47.04 25.02 49.27
CA VAL A 276 -47.50 26.42 49.33
C VAL A 276 -47.66 26.99 47.91
N VAL A 277 -48.83 27.57 47.62
CA VAL A 277 -49.07 28.33 46.39
C VAL A 277 -48.78 29.81 46.65
N THR A 278 -47.73 30.32 46.01
CA THR A 278 -47.43 31.76 45.98
C THR A 278 -47.80 32.32 44.61
N ALA A 279 -48.88 33.10 44.53
CA ALA A 279 -49.38 33.68 43.30
C ALA A 279 -49.62 35.19 43.47
N THR A 280 -49.41 35.97 42.40
CA THR A 280 -49.80 37.40 42.38
C THR A 280 -51.32 37.58 42.37
N THR A 281 -52.01 36.64 41.71
CA THR A 281 -53.46 36.58 41.58
C THR A 281 -53.89 35.12 41.62
N PHE A 282 -54.93 34.81 42.38
CA PHE A 282 -55.66 33.55 42.28
C PHE A 282 -57.05 33.87 41.71
N ASP A 283 -57.39 33.26 40.59
CA ASP A 283 -58.69 33.43 39.92
C ASP A 283 -59.44 32.10 39.98
N GLY A 284 -60.37 32.00 40.92
CA GLY A 284 -61.13 30.78 41.17
C GLY A 284 -61.63 30.68 42.61
N ASP A 285 -62.35 29.59 42.87
CA ASP A 285 -62.85 29.28 44.20
C ASP A 285 -61.73 28.70 45.09
N ILE A 286 -61.66 29.17 46.34
CA ILE A 286 -60.75 28.62 47.35
C ILE A 286 -61.57 27.88 48.40
N ASN A 287 -61.40 26.57 48.46
CA ASN A 287 -61.83 25.77 49.60
C ASN A 287 -60.65 25.56 50.56
N LEU A 288 -60.84 25.89 51.84
CA LEU A 288 -59.81 25.78 52.87
C LEU A 288 -59.90 24.49 53.70
N ASP A 289 -60.90 23.61 53.48
CA ASP A 289 -61.09 22.36 54.23
C ASP A 289 -60.96 22.54 55.76
N ASN A 290 -61.70 23.52 56.29
CA ASN A 290 -61.71 23.89 57.71
C ASN A 290 -60.40 24.46 58.27
N ASN A 291 -59.45 24.84 57.40
CA ASN A 291 -58.24 25.55 57.80
C ASN A 291 -58.43 27.06 57.88
N ASN A 292 -57.49 27.74 58.55
CA ASN A 292 -57.52 29.19 58.77
C ASN A 292 -56.76 29.95 57.67
N ILE A 293 -57.24 31.15 57.33
CA ILE A 293 -56.41 32.16 56.64
C ILE A 293 -55.61 32.89 57.72
N THR A 294 -54.29 32.76 57.70
CA THR A 294 -53.38 33.39 58.67
C THR A 294 -52.30 34.19 57.95
N GLY A 295 -52.04 35.44 58.36
CA GLY A 295 -50.98 36.28 57.79
C GLY A 295 -50.98 37.68 58.39
N SER A 296 -49.87 38.41 58.26
CA SER A 296 -49.73 39.80 58.76
C SER A 296 -50.28 40.86 57.79
N GLY A 297 -50.79 40.45 56.63
CA GLY A 297 -51.40 41.32 55.62
C GLY A 297 -52.92 41.40 55.77
N SER A 298 -53.53 42.38 55.10
CA SER A 298 -54.99 42.52 55.05
C SER A 298 -55.64 41.46 54.16
N VAL A 299 -56.77 40.91 54.60
CA VAL A 299 -57.70 40.16 53.74
C VAL A 299 -58.77 41.14 53.24
N ASN A 300 -58.70 41.52 51.96
CA ASN A 300 -59.65 42.45 51.35
C ASN A 300 -60.72 41.67 50.58
N ILE A 301 -61.99 41.83 50.96
CA ILE A 301 -63.12 41.19 50.29
C ILE A 301 -64.04 42.29 49.77
N THR A 302 -64.16 42.40 48.45
CA THR A 302 -65.06 43.34 47.78
C THR A 302 -66.48 42.80 47.62
N GLY A 303 -66.64 41.48 47.76
CA GLY A 303 -67.92 40.78 47.72
C GLY A 303 -68.59 40.63 49.09
N ILE A 304 -69.50 39.66 49.19
CA ILE A 304 -70.25 39.35 50.41
C ILE A 304 -69.44 38.38 51.27
N ILE A 305 -69.36 38.66 52.57
CA ILE A 305 -68.86 37.71 53.57
C ILE A 305 -70.06 37.06 54.25
N THR A 306 -70.16 35.74 54.16
CA THR A 306 -71.13 34.94 54.95
C THR A 306 -70.35 34.12 55.97
N ALA A 307 -70.56 34.37 57.27
CA ALA A 307 -69.86 33.67 58.34
C ALA A 307 -70.84 33.27 59.45
N ALA A 308 -70.64 32.09 60.04
CA ALA A 308 -71.39 31.66 61.21
C ALA A 308 -71.05 32.51 62.45
N ALA A 309 -69.80 32.98 62.54
CA ALA A 309 -69.33 33.93 63.54
C ALA A 309 -68.25 34.83 62.93
N LEU A 310 -68.31 36.14 63.23
CA LEU A 310 -67.30 37.12 62.84
C LEU A 310 -66.67 37.74 64.10
N ASN A 311 -65.41 37.40 64.39
CA ASN A 311 -64.66 37.93 65.52
C ASN A 311 -63.70 39.02 65.05
N VAL A 312 -63.90 40.26 65.53
CA VAL A 312 -63.11 41.43 65.15
C VAL A 312 -62.12 41.84 66.24
N GLY A 313 -61.17 40.97 66.55
CA GLY A 313 -59.98 41.27 67.37
C GLY A 313 -60.21 41.76 68.81
N THR A 314 -59.11 42.07 69.50
CA THR A 314 -59.10 42.46 70.94
C THR A 314 -58.63 43.90 71.20
N GLY A 315 -58.40 44.71 70.17
CA GLY A 315 -58.01 46.13 70.35
C GLY A 315 -57.89 46.91 69.03
N GLY A 316 -58.57 48.08 68.96
CA GLY A 316 -58.47 49.01 67.83
C GLY A 316 -59.18 48.60 66.53
N THR A 317 -59.86 47.46 66.50
CA THR A 317 -60.57 46.95 65.32
C THR A 317 -61.93 47.64 65.17
N VAL A 318 -62.18 48.21 63.99
CA VAL A 318 -63.43 48.93 63.67
C VAL A 318 -64.18 48.15 62.59
N ILE A 319 -65.46 47.85 62.82
CA ILE A 319 -66.40 47.51 61.74
C ILE A 319 -67.04 48.82 61.29
N SER A 320 -66.69 49.31 60.11
CA SER A 320 -67.23 50.55 59.55
C SER A 320 -67.87 50.30 58.19
N ALA A 321 -69.12 50.74 58.01
CA ALA A 321 -69.73 50.89 56.70
C ALA A 321 -69.43 52.31 56.17
N SER A 322 -68.54 52.43 55.19
CA SER A 322 -68.10 53.73 54.64
C SER A 322 -68.62 53.90 53.20
N ALA A 323 -69.92 54.09 53.06
CA ALA A 323 -70.52 54.61 51.83
C ALA A 323 -71.70 55.51 52.17
N GLU A 324 -72.03 56.46 51.28
CA GLU A 324 -73.10 57.46 51.44
C GLU A 324 -74.49 56.84 51.75
N THR A 325 -74.65 55.53 51.53
CA THR A 325 -75.85 54.73 51.80
C THR A 325 -75.58 53.41 52.55
N GLY A 326 -74.37 53.22 53.10
CA GLY A 326 -73.98 51.99 53.79
C GLY A 326 -74.77 51.78 55.07
N THR A 327 -75.62 50.76 55.13
CA THR A 327 -76.37 50.39 56.33
C THR A 327 -75.60 49.33 57.13
N PHE A 328 -75.24 49.66 58.37
CA PHE A 328 -74.79 48.65 59.33
C PHE A 328 -76.03 48.09 60.05
N ALA A 329 -76.65 47.08 59.43
CA ALA A 329 -77.81 46.41 59.98
C ALA A 329 -77.39 45.24 60.87
N ILE A 330 -77.71 45.30 62.16
CA ILE A 330 -77.64 44.15 63.05
C ILE A 330 -79.07 43.64 63.21
N GLY A 331 -79.37 42.48 62.64
CA GLY A 331 -80.72 41.91 62.58
C GLY A 331 -80.74 40.42 62.95
N SER A 332 -81.76 40.01 63.72
CA SER A 332 -82.12 38.61 63.92
C SER A 332 -83.63 38.50 63.83
N ALA A 333 -84.12 37.53 63.07
CA ALA A 333 -85.56 37.31 62.93
C ALA A 333 -86.19 36.67 64.18
N THR A 334 -85.38 36.11 65.09
CA THR A 334 -85.86 35.23 66.18
C THR A 334 -85.22 35.48 67.54
N THR A 335 -84.20 36.34 67.65
CA THR A 335 -83.47 36.56 68.91
C THR A 335 -83.21 38.04 69.19
N SER A 336 -83.22 38.40 70.48
CA SER A 336 -82.83 39.72 70.96
C SER A 336 -81.37 39.99 70.59
N ILE A 337 -81.11 41.11 69.92
CA ILE A 337 -79.75 41.54 69.59
C ILE A 337 -79.27 42.45 70.70
N THR A 338 -78.12 42.13 71.29
CA THR A 338 -77.46 42.97 72.30
C THR A 338 -76.19 43.57 71.69
N ALA A 339 -76.20 44.88 71.45
CA ALA A 339 -75.00 45.64 71.13
C ALA A 339 -74.44 46.24 72.42
N THR A 340 -73.27 45.74 72.86
CA THR A 340 -72.59 46.25 74.05
C THR A 340 -71.47 47.20 73.63
N LEU A 341 -71.64 48.48 73.91
CA LEU A 341 -70.64 49.53 73.65
C LEU A 341 -69.80 49.74 74.92
N ASN A 342 -68.60 49.16 74.97
CA ASN A 342 -67.68 49.31 76.11
C ASN A 342 -66.47 50.15 75.68
N GLY A 343 -66.56 51.46 75.90
CA GLY A 343 -65.47 52.42 75.77
C GLY A 343 -65.76 53.63 76.65
N GLY A 344 -64.73 54.39 77.07
CA GLY A 344 -64.93 55.65 77.80
C GLY A 344 -65.86 56.64 77.08
N ALA A 345 -66.20 57.75 77.75
CA ALA A 345 -67.15 58.80 77.33
C ALA A 345 -67.63 58.71 75.87
N ILE A 346 -68.75 58.02 75.64
CA ILE A 346 -69.41 57.93 74.33
C ILE A 346 -69.99 59.32 74.03
N PRO A 347 -69.45 60.08 73.05
CA PRO A 347 -69.75 61.50 72.93
C PRO A 347 -71.17 61.79 72.42
N SER A 348 -71.82 60.84 71.73
CA SER A 348 -73.25 60.88 71.39
C SER A 348 -73.72 59.54 70.80
N ILE A 349 -75.00 59.20 71.03
CA ILE A 349 -75.72 58.12 70.32
C ILE A 349 -76.79 58.79 69.47
N GLY A 350 -76.65 58.71 68.15
CA GLY A 350 -77.72 59.07 67.21
C GLY A 350 -78.65 57.87 67.04
N LEU A 351 -79.67 57.72 67.89
CA LEU A 351 -80.70 56.71 67.71
C LEU A 351 -81.80 57.26 66.80
N VAL A 352 -81.80 56.87 65.52
CA VAL A 352 -82.92 57.13 64.61
C VAL A 352 -83.81 55.90 64.58
N ILE A 353 -84.93 55.94 65.29
CA ILE A 353 -85.96 54.90 65.21
C ILE A 353 -86.88 55.27 64.05
N ALA A 354 -86.72 54.63 62.89
CA ALA A 354 -87.75 54.63 61.87
C ALA A 354 -88.83 53.61 62.27
N LEU A 355 -89.93 54.07 62.86
CA LEU A 355 -91.13 53.24 63.01
C LEU A 355 -91.79 53.16 61.62
N GLY A 356 -91.56 52.07 60.89
CA GLY A 356 -92.18 51.85 59.58
C GLY A 356 -93.69 51.73 59.70
N GLY A 357 -94.40 52.51 58.88
CA GLY A 357 -95.77 52.26 58.43
C GLY A 357 -95.75 51.97 56.94
#